data_AF-A0A8T0DG17-F1
#
_entry.id   AF-A0A8T0DG17-F1
#
_cell.length_a   1.000
_cell.length_b   1.000
_cell.length_c   1.000
_cell.angle_alpha   90.00
_cell.angle_beta   90.00
_cell.angle_gamma   90.00
#
_symmetry.space_group_name_H-M   'P 1'
#
loop_
_entity.id
_entity.type
_entity.pdbx_description
1 polymer ?
#
loop_
_entity_poly.entity_id
_entity_poly.type
_entity_poly.pdbx_seq_one_letter_code
_entity_poly.pdbx_strand_id
1 'polypeptide(L)'
;QFLTRYTNHFFRWKPPLKLSDCSAEYLTLCPVDYGLLRTQKSNKSKEVDPEEEQRLWQCLGIVRLTMGEDPDVSVQNPFYTTSVPALHSRRELKRMRRSERESKLEKWYDMPKPNVTEEEREDLEVIRLRRAIASDTHVKRSDTKFKYYQQGVVVDDPGSFYDRIARKQRGKTIVDELLANADLMKKHRKRYAQIERATMEKRTALRRQRQQQLKRMRNKVGKKQSTILVLDKPNSRA
;
A
#
# COMPACT_ATOMS: atom_id res chain seq x y z
N GLN A 1 -27.89 46.82 36.68
CA GLN A 1 -28.52 45.55 37.10
C GLN A 1 -28.32 44.53 35.99
N PHE A 2 -27.27 43.72 36.05
CA PHE A 2 -27.05 42.63 35.11
C PHE A 2 -26.63 41.41 35.92
N LEU A 3 -27.50 40.41 36.04
CA LEU A 3 -27.14 39.09 36.54
C LEU A 3 -27.74 38.05 35.60
N THR A 4 -26.81 37.42 34.88
CA THR A 4 -26.98 36.29 33.98
C THR A 4 -27.35 35.04 34.78
N ARG A 5 -28.43 34.35 34.37
CA ARG A 5 -28.78 33.03 34.92
C ARG A 5 -27.90 31.97 34.26
N TYR A 6 -26.96 31.40 35.03
CA TYR A 6 -26.25 30.18 34.64
C TYR A 6 -27.07 28.95 35.07
N THR A 7 -27.51 28.15 34.10
CA THR A 7 -28.15 26.85 34.31
C THR A 7 -27.09 25.74 34.32
N ASN A 8 -26.64 25.33 35.50
CA ASN A 8 -25.75 24.18 35.65
C ASN A 8 -26.46 22.88 35.22
N HIS A 9 -26.02 22.30 34.11
CA HIS A 9 -26.42 20.95 33.69
C HIS A 9 -25.42 19.94 34.23
N PHE A 10 -25.81 19.15 35.23
CA PHE A 10 -25.04 18.00 35.69
C PHE A 10 -25.30 16.81 34.76
N PHE A 11 -24.30 16.42 33.96
CA PHE A 11 -24.33 15.16 33.22
C PHE A 11 -23.95 13.99 34.13
N ARG A 12 -24.93 13.12 34.44
CA ARG A 12 -24.70 11.87 35.18
C ARG A 12 -24.43 10.75 34.18
N TRP A 13 -23.17 10.33 34.06
CA TRP A 13 -22.78 9.21 33.20
C TRP A 13 -23.37 7.89 33.74
N LYS A 14 -24.02 7.10 32.87
CA LYS A 14 -24.51 5.75 33.18
C LYS A 14 -23.76 4.75 32.28
N PRO A 15 -23.04 3.76 32.83
CA PRO A 15 -22.40 2.73 32.02
C PRO A 15 -23.44 1.86 31.29
N PRO A 16 -23.08 1.27 30.13
CA PRO A 16 -24.01 0.52 29.27
C PRO A 16 -24.43 -0.85 29.79
N LEU A 17 -24.02 -1.25 31.00
CA LEU A 17 -24.37 -2.54 31.62
C LEU A 17 -24.78 -2.32 33.08
N LYS A 18 -25.87 -2.97 33.52
CA LYS A 18 -26.27 -3.01 34.92
C LYS A 18 -25.32 -3.96 35.65
N LEU A 19 -24.60 -3.49 36.67
CA LEU A 19 -23.72 -4.30 37.52
C LEU A 19 -24.46 -5.39 38.32
N SER A 20 -25.77 -5.58 38.11
CA SER A 20 -26.58 -6.65 38.70
C SER A 20 -26.56 -7.96 37.91
N ASP A 21 -26.04 -7.97 36.67
CA ASP A 21 -26.08 -9.15 35.79
C ASP A 21 -24.72 -9.87 35.67
N CYS A 22 -23.76 -9.53 36.54
CA CYS A 22 -22.68 -10.47 36.87
C CYS A 22 -23.28 -11.54 37.78
N SER A 23 -23.97 -12.52 37.18
CA SER A 23 -24.46 -13.69 37.89
C SER A 23 -23.32 -14.36 38.64
N ALA A 24 -23.59 -14.77 39.87
CA ALA A 24 -22.63 -15.36 40.81
C ALA A 24 -21.91 -16.62 40.27
N GLU A 25 -22.34 -17.18 39.14
CA GLU A 25 -21.72 -18.33 38.48
C GLU A 25 -20.37 -18.01 37.82
N TYR A 26 -20.10 -16.74 37.47
CA TYR A 26 -18.79 -16.38 36.90
C TYR A 26 -17.67 -16.37 37.97
N LEU A 27 -18.03 -16.35 39.25
CA LEU A 27 -17.09 -16.33 40.38
C LEU A 27 -16.77 -17.74 40.94
N THR A 28 -17.47 -18.79 40.52
CA THR A 28 -17.22 -20.17 40.98
C THR A 28 -16.10 -20.88 40.22
N LEU A 29 -15.63 -20.31 39.11
CA LEU A 29 -14.53 -20.83 38.29
C LEU A 29 -13.24 -20.02 38.38
N CYS A 30 -13.14 -19.12 39.36
CA CYS A 30 -11.88 -18.44 39.67
C CYS A 30 -11.12 -19.27 40.71
N PRO A 31 -9.88 -19.72 40.43
CA PRO A 31 -9.08 -20.51 41.37
C PRO A 31 -8.51 -19.69 42.54
N VAL A 32 -8.90 -18.42 42.67
CA VAL A 32 -8.42 -17.51 43.71
C VAL A 32 -9.50 -17.38 44.77
N ASP A 33 -9.19 -17.84 45.98
CA ASP A 33 -10.11 -17.89 47.11
C ASP A 33 -10.36 -16.48 47.66
N TYR A 34 -11.48 -15.85 47.25
CA TYR A 34 -11.80 -14.46 47.60
C TYR A 34 -12.15 -14.25 49.08
N GLY A 35 -12.17 -15.30 49.90
CA GLY A 35 -12.22 -15.20 51.36
C GLY A 35 -11.05 -14.43 51.96
N LEU A 36 -9.90 -14.36 51.26
CA LEU A 36 -8.70 -13.64 51.67
C LEU A 36 -8.79 -12.11 51.47
N LEU A 37 -9.75 -11.63 50.69
CA LEU A 37 -9.97 -10.18 50.48
C LEU A 37 -10.98 -9.58 51.45
N ARG A 38 -11.48 -10.37 52.40
CA ARG A 38 -12.33 -9.85 53.47
C ARG A 38 -11.44 -9.29 54.56
N THR A 39 -11.15 -7.99 54.51
CA THR A 39 -10.45 -7.26 55.58
C THR A 39 -11.27 -7.34 56.87
N GLN A 40 -10.92 -8.29 57.74
CA GLN A 40 -11.45 -8.37 59.09
C GLN A 40 -10.88 -7.20 59.89
N LYS A 41 -11.71 -6.18 60.10
CA LYS A 41 -11.60 -5.09 61.08
C LYS A 41 -10.19 -4.55 61.39
N SER A 42 -9.99 -3.28 61.01
CA SER A 42 -9.62 -2.20 61.94
C SER A 42 -8.87 -2.64 63.21
N ASN A 43 -7.55 -2.66 63.14
CA ASN A 43 -6.72 -2.25 64.26
C ASN A 43 -5.83 -1.12 63.75
N LYS A 44 -6.00 0.07 64.32
CA LYS A 44 -5.04 1.17 64.17
C LYS A 44 -3.64 0.63 64.47
N SER A 45 -2.67 1.06 63.66
CA SER A 45 -1.25 0.71 63.79
C SER A 45 -0.79 0.86 65.24
N LYS A 46 -0.22 -0.21 65.80
CA LYS A 46 0.72 -0.08 66.91
C LYS A 46 1.94 0.66 66.36
N GLU A 47 2.48 1.61 67.11
CA GLU A 47 3.79 2.19 66.80
C GLU A 47 4.76 1.06 66.48
N VAL A 48 5.30 1.07 65.27
CA VAL A 48 6.23 0.03 64.81
C VAL A 48 7.62 0.52 65.13
N ASP A 49 8.39 -0.29 65.87
CA ASP A 49 9.75 0.07 66.23
C ASP A 49 10.62 0.16 64.96
N PRO A 50 11.42 1.23 64.82
CA PRO A 50 12.21 1.48 63.62
C PRO A 50 13.23 0.37 63.34
N GLU A 51 13.66 -0.37 64.37
CA GLU A 51 14.56 -1.51 64.24
C GLU A 51 13.87 -2.76 63.65
N GLU A 52 12.60 -3.00 64.00
CA GLU A 52 11.84 -4.13 63.46
C GLU A 52 11.49 -3.88 62.00
N GLU A 53 11.16 -2.64 61.64
CA GLU A 53 11.03 -2.24 60.23
C GLU A 53 12.35 -2.45 59.50
N GLN A 54 13.48 -1.93 60.01
CA GLN A 54 14.78 -2.11 59.36
C GLN A 54 15.15 -3.59 59.16
N ARG A 55 14.81 -4.46 60.12
CA ARG A 55 15.02 -5.90 60.00
C ARG A 55 14.13 -6.53 58.94
N LEU A 56 12.86 -6.12 58.85
CA LEU A 56 11.93 -6.57 57.80
C LEU A 56 12.42 -6.12 56.42
N TRP A 57 12.89 -4.88 56.29
CA TRP A 57 13.46 -4.34 55.06
C TRP A 57 14.77 -5.04 54.66
N GLN A 58 15.62 -5.41 55.63
CA GLN A 58 16.82 -6.23 55.38
C GLN A 58 16.48 -7.63 54.87
N CYS A 59 15.46 -8.28 55.44
CA CYS A 59 15.00 -9.61 54.99
C CYS A 59 14.34 -9.59 53.61
N LEU A 60 13.70 -8.48 53.22
CA LEU A 60 13.05 -8.30 51.92
C LEU A 60 14.03 -7.93 50.78
N GLY A 61 15.33 -7.82 51.07
CA GLY A 61 16.37 -7.72 50.05
C GLY A 61 16.43 -6.38 49.31
N ILE A 62 15.82 -5.32 49.84
CA ILE A 62 15.86 -3.98 49.24
C ILE A 62 16.93 -3.15 49.96
N VAL A 63 18.12 -3.15 49.34
CA VAL A 63 19.22 -2.16 49.42
C VAL A 63 20.15 -2.20 50.64
N ARG A 64 21.41 -2.59 50.39
CA ARG A 64 22.59 -2.05 51.10
C ARG A 64 23.04 -0.78 50.38
N LEU A 65 23.16 0.33 51.09
CA LEU A 65 23.94 1.50 50.64
C LEU A 65 25.42 1.19 50.86
N THR A 66 26.06 0.57 49.87
CA THR A 66 27.52 0.52 49.80
C THR A 66 27.97 1.65 48.89
N MET A 67 28.67 2.64 49.47
CA MET A 67 29.47 3.59 48.72
C MET A 67 30.64 2.81 48.09
N GLY A 68 30.43 2.32 46.88
CA GLY A 68 31.44 1.61 46.08
C GLY A 68 31.00 1.69 44.63
N GLU A 69 31.77 2.41 43.82
CA GLU A 69 31.59 2.49 42.37
C GLU A 69 32.01 1.15 41.76
N ASP A 70 31.04 0.40 41.22
CA ASP A 70 31.26 -0.75 40.35
C ASP A 70 30.48 -0.56 39.04
N PRO A 71 31.01 -1.04 37.91
CA PRO A 71 30.71 -0.51 36.57
C PRO A 71 29.34 -0.94 36.06
N ASP A 72 28.81 -0.13 35.14
CA ASP A 72 27.55 -0.23 34.40
C ASP A 72 27.16 -1.66 33.97
N VAL A 73 26.68 -2.49 34.89
CA VAL A 73 25.86 -3.65 34.54
C VAL A 73 24.43 -3.14 34.51
N SER A 74 23.96 -2.83 33.30
CA SER A 74 22.54 -2.63 33.03
C SER A 74 21.80 -3.94 33.32
N VAL A 75 21.51 -4.20 34.60
CA VAL A 75 20.71 -5.35 35.03
C VAL A 75 19.30 -5.11 34.54
N GLN A 76 19.01 -5.60 33.35
CA GLN A 76 17.66 -5.70 32.84
C GLN A 76 16.89 -6.63 33.78
N ASN A 77 15.98 -6.06 34.55
CA ASN A 77 15.12 -6.79 35.48
C ASN A 77 14.39 -7.92 34.74
N PRO A 78 14.63 -9.21 35.04
CA PRO A 78 14.12 -10.35 34.24
C PRO A 78 12.59 -10.48 34.29
N PHE A 79 11.95 -9.85 35.28
CA PHE A 79 10.50 -9.81 35.42
C PHE A 79 9.81 -8.80 34.50
N TYR A 80 10.51 -7.78 34.01
CA TYR A 80 9.93 -6.69 33.21
C TYR A 80 10.38 -6.71 31.74
N THR A 81 11.34 -7.57 31.38
CA THR A 81 11.79 -7.75 29.99
C THR A 81 10.85 -8.61 29.16
N THR A 82 9.96 -9.39 29.80
CA THR A 82 8.91 -10.15 29.12
C THR A 82 7.65 -9.27 29.02
N SER A 83 7.66 -8.25 28.17
CA SER A 83 6.42 -7.56 27.82
C SER A 83 5.54 -8.55 27.08
N VAL A 84 4.46 -9.02 27.74
CA VAL A 84 3.42 -9.81 27.07
C VAL A 84 3.01 -9.07 25.81
N PRO A 85 3.05 -9.71 24.61
CA PRO A 85 2.70 -9.03 23.38
C PRO A 85 1.29 -8.46 23.52
N ALA A 86 1.10 -7.23 23.04
CA ALA A 86 -0.19 -6.55 23.11
C ALA A 86 -1.29 -7.47 22.57
N LEU A 87 -2.35 -7.69 23.36
CA LEU A 87 -3.49 -8.52 22.96
C LEU A 87 -4.15 -7.89 21.72
N HIS A 88 -3.85 -8.44 20.54
CA HIS A 88 -4.45 -8.00 19.29
C HIS A 88 -5.97 -8.24 19.31
N SER A 89 -6.73 -7.26 18.82
CA SER A 89 -8.18 -7.42 18.68
C SER A 89 -8.52 -8.57 17.71
N ARG A 90 -9.69 -9.21 17.85
CA ARG A 90 -10.14 -10.27 16.90
C ARG A 90 -10.09 -9.82 15.44
N ARG A 91 -10.35 -8.54 15.17
CA ARG A 91 -10.30 -7.94 13.82
C ARG A 91 -8.86 -7.83 13.31
N GLU A 92 -7.94 -7.45 14.18
CA GLU A 92 -6.51 -7.33 13.87
C GLU A 92 -5.89 -8.71 13.59
N LEU A 93 -6.17 -9.71 14.42
CA LEU A 93 -5.77 -11.10 14.17
C LEU A 93 -6.29 -11.61 12.81
N LYS A 94 -7.54 -11.27 12.45
CA LYS A 94 -8.10 -11.62 11.13
C LYS A 94 -7.38 -10.90 9.98
N ARG A 95 -6.92 -9.65 10.19
CA ARG A 95 -6.13 -8.88 9.22
C ARG A 95 -4.74 -9.50 9.04
N MET A 96 -4.03 -9.80 10.13
CA MET A 96 -2.72 -10.43 10.11
C MET A 96 -2.74 -11.79 9.39
N ARG A 97 -3.71 -12.65 9.72
CA ARG A 97 -3.92 -13.93 9.00
C ARG A 97 -4.25 -13.76 7.52
N ARG A 98 -4.84 -12.62 7.12
CA ARG A 98 -5.11 -12.34 5.71
C ARG A 98 -3.84 -11.85 5.02
N SER A 99 -3.08 -10.94 5.64
CA SER A 99 -1.80 -10.47 5.09
C SER A 99 -0.78 -11.59 4.95
N GLU A 100 -0.72 -12.53 5.91
CA GLU A 100 0.13 -13.73 5.84
C GLU A 100 -0.26 -14.64 4.67
N ARG A 101 -1.56 -14.86 4.47
CA ARG A 101 -2.07 -15.62 3.30
C ARG A 101 -1.89 -14.89 1.98
N GLU A 102 -1.86 -13.56 2.01
CA GLU A 102 -1.65 -12.76 0.81
C GLU A 102 -0.17 -12.54 0.48
N SER A 103 0.73 -12.71 1.45
CA SER A 103 2.18 -12.52 1.25
C SER A 103 2.81 -13.71 0.56
N LYS A 104 2.26 -14.92 0.73
CA LYS A 104 2.78 -16.16 0.12
C LYS A 104 1.67 -16.92 -0.59
N LEU A 105 2.01 -17.54 -1.72
CA LEU A 105 1.08 -18.39 -2.45
C LEU A 105 1.23 -19.85 -2.01
N GLU A 106 0.45 -20.25 -1.01
CA GLU A 106 0.52 -21.58 -0.35
C GLU A 106 0.41 -22.75 -1.35
N LYS A 107 -0.46 -22.64 -2.37
CA LYS A 107 -0.64 -23.69 -3.40
C LYS A 107 0.53 -23.80 -4.39
N TRP A 108 1.50 -22.88 -4.32
CA TRP A 108 2.62 -22.80 -5.25
C TRP A 108 3.92 -22.52 -4.49
N TYR A 109 4.32 -23.50 -3.67
CA TYR A 109 5.60 -23.51 -2.95
C TYR A 109 5.91 -22.19 -2.23
N ASP A 110 4.88 -21.59 -1.61
CA ASP A 110 5.00 -20.33 -0.88
C ASP A 110 5.59 -19.17 -1.67
N MET A 111 5.29 -19.10 -2.98
CA MET A 111 5.80 -18.02 -3.84
C MET A 111 5.47 -16.64 -3.23
N PRO A 112 6.49 -15.80 -2.94
CA PRO A 112 6.28 -14.54 -2.25
C PRO A 112 5.60 -13.53 -3.16
N LYS A 113 4.91 -12.56 -2.54
CA LYS A 113 4.39 -11.38 -3.22
C LYS A 113 5.50 -10.32 -3.31
N PRO A 114 6.03 -10.01 -4.49
CA PRO A 114 7.08 -9.02 -4.65
C PRO A 114 6.56 -7.59 -4.47
N ASN A 115 7.45 -6.70 -4.06
CA ASN A 115 7.24 -5.26 -4.04
C ASN A 115 7.72 -4.70 -5.39
N VAL A 116 6.78 -4.26 -6.23
CA VAL A 116 7.10 -3.78 -7.59
C VAL A 116 8.02 -2.55 -7.51
N THR A 117 9.28 -2.74 -7.87
CA THR A 117 10.25 -1.66 -8.13
C THR A 117 10.07 -1.09 -9.53
N GLU A 118 10.67 0.07 -9.83
CA GLU A 118 10.53 0.67 -11.16
C GLU A 118 11.21 -0.18 -12.25
N GLU A 119 12.39 -0.76 -11.97
CA GLU A 119 13.08 -1.67 -12.88
C GLU A 119 12.23 -2.90 -13.23
N GLU A 120 11.62 -3.53 -12.20
CA GLU A 120 10.71 -4.66 -12.40
C GLU A 120 9.46 -4.25 -13.18
N ARG A 121 8.98 -3.03 -13.00
CA ARG A 121 7.83 -2.52 -13.74
C ARG A 121 8.14 -2.42 -15.23
N GLU A 122 9.29 -1.87 -15.59
CA GLU A 122 9.73 -1.79 -16.98
C GLU A 122 9.84 -3.18 -17.62
N ASP A 123 10.44 -4.14 -16.90
CA ASP A 123 10.54 -5.54 -17.34
C ASP A 123 9.15 -6.18 -17.53
N LEU A 124 8.21 -5.96 -16.60
CA LEU A 124 6.84 -6.46 -16.71
C LEU A 124 6.09 -5.83 -17.90
N GLU A 125 6.33 -4.56 -18.19
CA GLU A 125 5.76 -3.89 -19.36
C GLU A 125 6.33 -4.48 -20.66
N VAL A 126 7.64 -4.75 -20.71
CA VAL A 126 8.29 -5.44 -21.83
C VAL A 126 7.69 -6.84 -22.05
N ILE A 127 7.52 -7.63 -20.99
CA ILE A 127 6.93 -8.98 -21.09
C ILE A 127 5.48 -8.92 -21.62
N ARG A 128 4.73 -7.89 -21.23
CA ARG A 128 3.37 -7.65 -21.73
C ARG A 128 3.36 -7.27 -23.22
N LEU A 129 4.36 -6.51 -23.65
CA LEU A 129 4.53 -6.02 -25.01
C LEU A 129 5.40 -6.94 -25.89
N ARG A 130 5.78 -8.13 -25.43
CA ARG A 130 6.64 -9.08 -26.16
C ARG A 130 6.24 -9.33 -27.62
N ARG A 131 4.94 -9.28 -27.93
CA ARG A 131 4.41 -9.42 -29.30
C ARG A 131 4.87 -8.30 -30.25
N ALA A 132 5.13 -7.10 -29.74
CA ALA A 132 5.62 -5.98 -30.53
C ALA A 132 7.14 -6.08 -30.79
N ILE A 133 7.87 -6.71 -29.86
CA ILE A 133 9.32 -6.86 -29.87
C ILE A 133 9.74 -8.00 -30.82
N ALA A 134 9.08 -9.16 -30.71
CA ALA A 134 9.35 -10.28 -31.60
C ALA A 134 8.79 -10.01 -33.02
N SER A 135 9.67 -9.87 -34.01
CA SER A 135 9.26 -9.74 -35.42
C SER A 135 8.86 -11.07 -36.05
N ASP A 136 9.51 -12.16 -35.62
CA ASP A 136 9.49 -13.42 -36.35
C ASP A 136 8.58 -14.46 -35.69
N THR A 137 8.40 -14.38 -34.37
CA THR A 137 7.56 -15.30 -33.61
C THR A 137 6.26 -14.61 -33.17
N HIS A 138 5.13 -15.21 -33.57
CA HIS A 138 3.83 -14.73 -33.12
C HIS A 138 3.51 -15.27 -31.73
N VAL A 139 3.56 -14.40 -30.72
CA VAL A 139 3.22 -14.78 -29.34
C VAL A 139 1.78 -14.38 -29.00
N LYS A 140 1.09 -15.24 -28.26
CA LYS A 140 -0.25 -14.95 -27.71
C LYS A 140 -0.23 -13.68 -26.85
N ARG A 141 -1.24 -12.84 -27.03
CA ARG A 141 -1.44 -11.61 -26.25
C ARG A 141 -1.64 -11.94 -24.76
N SER A 142 -1.00 -11.18 -23.88
CA SER A 142 -1.20 -11.28 -22.43
C SER A 142 -2.33 -10.35 -21.98
N ASP A 143 -3.39 -10.93 -21.43
CA ASP A 143 -4.55 -10.19 -20.92
C ASP A 143 -4.57 -10.09 -19.38
N THR A 144 -3.73 -10.87 -18.69
CA THR A 144 -3.78 -11.03 -17.23
C THR A 144 -2.78 -10.15 -16.49
N LYS A 145 -3.22 -9.52 -15.39
CA LYS A 145 -2.33 -8.88 -14.39
C LYS A 145 -1.93 -9.93 -13.34
N PHE A 146 -0.65 -10.25 -13.23
CA PHE A 146 -0.15 -11.21 -12.25
C PHE A 146 0.09 -10.53 -10.89
N LYS A 147 -0.39 -11.14 -9.80
CA LYS A 147 -0.24 -10.61 -8.42
C LYS A 147 1.06 -11.08 -7.75
N TYR A 148 1.53 -12.27 -8.11
CA TYR A 148 2.71 -12.92 -7.56
C TYR A 148 3.66 -13.23 -8.72
N TYR A 149 4.94 -12.94 -8.55
CA TYR A 149 5.98 -13.26 -9.52
C TYR A 149 7.33 -13.35 -8.82
N GLN A 150 8.29 -13.99 -9.47
CA GLN A 150 9.68 -14.05 -9.02
C GLN A 150 10.57 -13.83 -10.25
N GLN A 151 11.58 -12.99 -10.10
CA GLN A 151 12.62 -12.82 -11.10
C GLN A 151 13.71 -13.87 -10.86
N GLY A 152 14.11 -14.56 -11.91
CA GLY A 152 15.15 -15.58 -11.88
C GLY A 152 16.02 -15.49 -13.12
N VAL A 153 17.23 -16.02 -13.03
CA VAL A 153 18.19 -16.10 -14.14
C VAL A 153 18.25 -17.54 -14.63
N VAL A 154 18.26 -17.72 -15.94
CA VAL A 154 18.41 -19.05 -16.54
C VAL A 154 19.84 -19.54 -16.31
N VAL A 155 19.97 -20.73 -15.72
CA VAL A 155 21.26 -21.41 -15.55
C VAL A 155 21.56 -22.18 -16.82
N ASP A 156 22.74 -21.95 -17.40
CA ASP A 156 23.15 -22.61 -18.64
C ASP A 156 23.37 -24.12 -18.40
N ASP A 157 23.03 -24.92 -19.41
CA ASP A 157 23.33 -26.34 -19.42
C ASP A 157 24.83 -26.58 -19.68
N PRO A 158 25.49 -27.51 -18.97
CA PRO A 158 26.90 -27.80 -19.19
C PRO A 158 27.22 -28.35 -20.59
N GLY A 159 26.25 -28.95 -21.30
CA GLY A 159 26.45 -29.56 -22.62
C GLY A 159 26.37 -28.59 -23.80
N SER A 160 25.68 -27.45 -23.67
CA SER A 160 25.44 -26.50 -24.77
C SER A 160 26.39 -25.29 -24.73
N PHE A 161 27.68 -25.51 -25.00
CA PHE A 161 28.66 -24.42 -24.92
C PHE A 161 28.39 -23.27 -25.88
N TYR A 162 28.06 -23.58 -27.14
CA TYR A 162 27.96 -22.57 -28.19
C TYR A 162 26.64 -21.80 -28.19
N ASP A 163 25.58 -22.39 -27.62
CA ASP A 163 24.26 -21.76 -27.56
C ASP A 163 24.11 -20.79 -26.38
N ARG A 164 25.07 -20.81 -25.44
CA ARG A 164 25.03 -19.97 -24.24
C ARG A 164 25.28 -18.49 -24.56
N ILE A 165 24.69 -17.60 -23.77
CA ILE A 165 24.96 -16.16 -23.86
C ILE A 165 26.31 -15.85 -23.20
N ALA A 166 27.20 -15.15 -23.91
CA ALA A 166 28.48 -14.71 -23.36
C ALA A 166 28.30 -13.77 -22.16
N ARG A 167 29.19 -13.83 -21.17
CA ARG A 167 29.09 -13.04 -19.92
C ARG A 167 28.87 -11.53 -20.14
N LYS A 168 29.44 -10.97 -21.21
CA LYS A 168 29.34 -9.55 -21.54
C LYS A 168 27.94 -9.12 -22.01
N GLN A 169 27.16 -10.06 -22.55
CA GLN A 169 25.82 -9.81 -23.08
C GLN A 169 24.73 -10.08 -22.04
N ARG A 170 25.10 -10.61 -20.86
CA ARG A 170 24.15 -10.85 -19.76
C ARG A 170 23.89 -9.53 -19.05
N GLY A 171 22.63 -9.12 -19.01
CA GLY A 171 22.19 -7.92 -18.31
C GLY A 171 21.73 -8.25 -16.89
N LYS A 172 21.36 -7.21 -16.13
CA LYS A 172 20.68 -7.36 -14.85
C LYS A 172 19.18 -7.51 -15.05
N THR A 173 18.62 -6.71 -15.96
CA THR A 173 17.20 -6.67 -16.33
C THR A 173 17.00 -7.09 -17.78
N ILE A 174 15.76 -7.43 -18.13
CA ILE A 174 15.42 -7.80 -19.51
C ILE A 174 15.54 -6.58 -20.43
N VAL A 175 15.14 -5.40 -19.94
CA VAL A 175 15.27 -4.13 -20.65
C VAL A 175 16.73 -3.83 -21.01
N ASP A 176 17.67 -4.00 -20.07
CA ASP A 176 19.10 -3.75 -20.30
C ASP A 176 19.66 -4.63 -21.42
N GLU A 177 19.30 -5.92 -21.43
CA GLU A 177 19.70 -6.85 -22.48
C GLU A 177 19.15 -6.44 -23.85
N LEU A 178 17.89 -5.98 -23.90
CA LEU A 178 17.30 -5.51 -25.14
C LEU A 178 18.00 -4.25 -25.67
N LEU A 179 18.35 -3.31 -24.79
CA LEU A 179 19.04 -2.08 -25.15
C LEU A 179 20.48 -2.32 -25.63
N ALA A 180 21.18 -3.29 -25.04
CA ALA A 180 22.52 -3.69 -25.46
C ALA A 180 22.55 -4.28 -26.89
N ASN A 181 21.44 -4.87 -27.34
CA ASN A 181 21.33 -5.49 -28.65
C ASN A 181 21.17 -4.46 -29.80
N ALA A 182 22.27 -4.17 -30.49
CA ALA A 182 22.32 -3.17 -31.56
C ALA A 182 21.36 -3.44 -32.73
N ASP A 183 21.18 -4.72 -33.11
CA ASP A 183 20.30 -5.10 -34.21
C ASP A 183 18.83 -4.88 -33.89
N LEU A 184 18.41 -5.20 -32.66
CA LEU A 184 17.06 -4.93 -32.17
C LEU A 184 16.80 -3.41 -32.17
N MET A 185 17.75 -2.63 -31.65
CA MET A 185 17.65 -1.17 -31.65
C MET A 185 17.56 -0.58 -33.06
N LYS A 186 18.30 -1.11 -34.03
CA LYS A 186 18.20 -0.70 -35.44
C LYS A 186 16.81 -0.98 -36.00
N LYS A 187 16.26 -2.17 -35.78
CA LYS A 187 14.90 -2.55 -36.21
C LYS A 187 13.84 -1.64 -35.57
N HIS A 188 13.94 -1.41 -34.26
CA HIS A 188 13.01 -0.57 -33.51
C HIS A 188 13.03 0.88 -33.97
N ARG A 189 14.23 1.48 -34.14
CA ARG A 189 14.36 2.85 -34.66
C ARG A 189 13.73 3.01 -36.04
N LYS A 190 13.97 2.06 -36.95
CA LYS A 190 13.36 2.06 -38.29
C LYS A 190 11.83 2.01 -38.22
N ARG A 191 11.29 1.11 -37.40
CA ARG A 191 9.85 0.94 -37.23
C ARG A 191 9.20 2.16 -36.59
N TYR A 192 9.85 2.74 -35.59
CA TYR A 192 9.39 3.95 -34.92
C TYR A 192 9.30 5.12 -35.90
N ALA A 193 10.36 5.38 -36.67
CA ALA A 193 10.36 6.45 -37.69
C ALA A 193 9.27 6.25 -38.75
N GLN A 194 8.95 5.00 -39.13
CA GLN A 194 7.83 4.71 -40.03
C GLN A 194 6.47 5.05 -39.40
N ILE A 195 6.27 4.69 -38.12
CA ILE A 195 5.04 5.01 -37.38
C ILE A 195 4.88 6.52 -37.22
N GLU A 196 5.94 7.24 -36.87
CA GLU A 196 5.93 8.70 -36.76
C GLU A 196 5.54 9.37 -38.09
N ARG A 197 6.13 8.94 -39.21
CA ARG A 197 5.76 9.48 -40.53
C ARG A 197 4.29 9.21 -40.86
N ALA A 198 3.84 7.97 -40.70
CA ALA A 198 2.45 7.58 -40.98
C ALA A 198 1.45 8.34 -40.08
N THR A 199 1.75 8.53 -38.79
CA THR A 199 0.89 9.28 -37.87
C THR A 199 0.85 10.77 -38.22
N MET A 200 1.99 11.36 -38.59
CA MET A 200 2.07 12.75 -39.04
C MET A 200 1.30 12.98 -40.34
N GLU A 201 1.48 12.12 -41.33
CA GLU A 201 0.72 12.16 -42.59
C GLU A 201 -0.78 12.08 -42.33
N LYS A 202 -1.23 11.12 -41.51
CA LYS A 202 -2.65 11.00 -41.11
C LYS A 202 -3.16 12.28 -40.43
N ARG A 203 -2.39 12.87 -39.53
CA ARG A 203 -2.76 14.11 -38.83
C ARG A 203 -2.87 15.30 -39.81
N THR A 204 -1.94 15.43 -40.74
CA THR A 204 -2.00 16.50 -41.76
C THR A 204 -3.17 16.31 -42.73
N ALA A 205 -3.44 15.07 -43.16
CA ALA A 205 -4.57 14.75 -44.02
C ALA A 205 -5.91 15.11 -43.35
N LEU A 206 -6.09 14.76 -42.07
CA LEU A 206 -7.26 15.13 -41.28
C LEU A 206 -7.43 16.65 -41.17
N ARG A 207 -6.33 17.39 -40.94
CA ARG A 207 -6.36 18.86 -40.89
C ARG A 207 -6.79 19.45 -42.24
N ARG A 208 -6.24 18.96 -43.35
CA ARG A 208 -6.62 19.40 -44.70
C ARG A 208 -8.09 19.12 -44.99
N GLN A 209 -8.58 17.93 -44.65
CA GLN A 209 -9.99 17.57 -44.83
C GLN A 209 -10.92 18.49 -44.03
N ARG A 210 -10.61 18.75 -42.75
CA ARG A 210 -11.37 19.68 -41.90
C ARG A 210 -11.38 21.10 -42.48
N GLN A 211 -10.24 21.59 -42.98
CA GLN A 211 -10.16 22.91 -43.63
C GLN A 211 -11.00 22.97 -44.90
N GLN A 212 -10.97 21.93 -45.74
CA GLN A 212 -11.80 21.85 -46.94
C GLN A 212 -13.30 21.83 -46.59
N GLN A 213 -13.69 21.11 -45.55
CA GLN A 213 -15.07 21.08 -45.06
C GLN A 213 -15.54 22.46 -44.58
N LEU A 214 -14.72 23.17 -43.79
CA LEU A 214 -15.01 24.54 -43.35
C LEU A 214 -15.15 25.52 -44.53
N LYS A 215 -14.26 25.43 -45.53
CA LYS A 215 -14.36 26.23 -46.76
C LYS A 215 -15.66 25.96 -47.51
N ARG A 216 -16.06 24.69 -47.65
CA ARG A 216 -17.34 24.29 -48.29
C ARG A 216 -18.53 24.87 -47.52
N MET A 217 -18.53 24.80 -46.20
CA MET A 217 -19.60 25.37 -45.36
C MET A 217 -19.67 26.89 -45.50
N ARG A 218 -18.54 27.61 -45.45
CA ARG A 218 -18.47 29.07 -45.65
C ARG A 218 -19.03 29.47 -47.01
N ASN A 219 -18.60 28.79 -48.08
CA ASN A 219 -19.06 29.08 -49.44
C ASN A 219 -20.57 28.81 -49.61
N LYS A 220 -21.13 27.84 -48.89
CA LYS A 220 -22.59 27.56 -48.87
C LYS A 220 -23.38 28.65 -48.15
N VAL A 221 -22.84 29.26 -47.10
CA VAL A 221 -23.47 30.38 -46.37
C VAL A 221 -23.46 31.66 -47.23
N GLY A 222 -22.34 31.98 -47.87
CA GLY A 222 -22.22 33.18 -48.73
C GLY A 222 -23.17 33.17 -49.93
N LYS A 223 -23.42 32.01 -50.55
CA LYS A 223 -24.39 31.86 -51.66
C LYS A 223 -25.86 32.08 -51.25
N LYS A 224 -26.21 31.93 -49.96
CA LYS A 224 -27.58 32.14 -49.47
C LYS A 224 -27.90 33.60 -49.19
N GLN A 225 -26.88 34.45 -49.02
CA GLN A 225 -27.04 35.88 -48.70
C GLN A 225 -27.09 36.77 -49.95
N SER A 226 -26.73 36.25 -51.14
CA SER A 226 -26.71 37.02 -52.39
C SER A 226 -28.04 37.05 -53.15
N THR A 227 -29.14 36.55 -52.58
CA THR A 227 -30.48 36.77 -53.14
C THR A 227 -30.95 38.17 -52.72
N ILE A 228 -30.40 39.20 -53.37
CA ILE A 228 -30.94 40.56 -53.26
C ILE A 228 -32.32 40.52 -53.92
N LEU A 229 -33.38 40.61 -53.13
CA LEU A 229 -34.72 40.86 -53.63
C LEU A 229 -34.71 42.25 -54.26
N VAL A 230 -34.63 42.31 -55.59
CA VAL A 230 -34.92 43.53 -56.34
C VAL A 230 -36.41 43.80 -56.13
N LEU A 231 -36.75 44.73 -55.24
CA LEU A 231 -38.10 45.25 -55.14
C LEU A 231 -38.38 46.08 -56.39
N ASP A 232 -39.23 45.56 -57.27
CA ASP A 232 -39.79 46.34 -58.38
C ASP A 232 -40.53 47.55 -57.80
N LYS A 233 -40.10 48.75 -58.20
CA LYS A 233 -40.80 50.00 -57.87
C LYS A 233 -42.19 49.95 -58.53
N PRO A 234 -43.28 50.25 -57.80
CA PRO A 234 -44.60 50.33 -58.42
C PRO A 234 -44.61 51.47 -59.45
N ASN A 235 -44.99 51.12 -60.67
CA ASN A 235 -45.10 52.00 -61.82
C ASN A 235 -46.24 53.01 -61.55
N SER A 236 -45.92 54.24 -61.17
CA SER A 236 -46.88 55.33 -61.10
C SER A 236 -47.18 55.81 -62.52
N ARG A 237 -48.22 55.26 -63.16
CA ARG A 237 -48.80 55.82 -64.38
C ARG A 237 -50.33 55.73 -64.34
N ALA A 238 -50.91 56.94 -64.31
CA ALA A 238 -52.25 57.39 -64.70
C ALA A 238 -53.46 56.79 -63.97
#